data_AF-A0A838QUI2-F1
#
_entry.id   AF-A0A838QUI2-F1
#
_cell.length_a   1.000
_cell.length_b   1.000
_cell.length_c   1.000
_cell.angle_alpha   90.00
_cell.angle_beta   90.00
_cell.angle_gamma   90.00
#
_symmetry.space_group_name_H-M   'P 1'
#
loop_
_entity.id
_entity.type
_entity.pdbx_description
1 polymer ?
#
loop_
_entity_poly.entity_id
_entity_poly.type
_entity_poly.pdbx_seq_one_letter_code
_entity_poly.pdbx_strand_id
1 'polypeptide(L)' 'MNRRQLQKLGVPPTLVDAAVAALGEAASQDLGFGLKGKRARELVRQVVVSPAAFLEDPIWGALAAAILGRDEESGGEF' A
#
# COMPACT_ATOMS: atom_id res chain seq x y z
N MET A 1 4.92 -2.35 -11.17
CA MET A 1 3.62 -3.06 -11.22
C MET A 1 2.55 -2.08 -11.69
N ASN A 2 1.51 -2.50 -12.43
CA ASN A 2 0.52 -1.57 -13.02
C ASN A 2 -0.70 -1.34 -12.11
N ARG A 3 -1.33 -0.17 -12.23
CA ARG A 3 -2.50 0.30 -11.46
C ARG A 3 -3.62 -0.74 -11.31
N ARG A 4 -3.93 -1.45 -12.40
CA ARG A 4 -4.93 -2.53 -12.43
C ARG A 4 -4.60 -3.72 -11.51
N GLN A 5 -3.32 -4.02 -11.28
CA GLN A 5 -2.92 -5.10 -10.39
C GLN A 5 -3.07 -4.71 -8.92
N LEU A 6 -2.84 -3.43 -8.59
CA LEU A 6 -3.04 -2.91 -7.24
C LEU A 6 -4.52 -2.94 -6.86
N GLN A 7 -5.40 -2.55 -7.77
CA GLN A 7 -6.86 -2.68 -7.56
C GLN A 7 -7.29 -4.13 -7.32
N LYS A 8 -6.71 -5.09 -8.06
CA LYS A 8 -6.98 -6.53 -7.83
C LYS A 8 -6.47 -7.05 -6.47
N LEU A 9 -5.53 -6.35 -5.82
CA LEU A 9 -5.02 -6.72 -4.50
C LEU A 9 -5.86 -6.11 -3.37
N GLY A 10 -6.87 -5.29 -3.68
CA GLY A 10 -7.70 -4.60 -2.71
C GLY A 10 -7.31 -3.15 -2.45
N VAL A 11 -6.33 -2.60 -3.18
CA VAL A 11 -5.98 -1.17 -3.05
C VAL A 11 -7.07 -0.31 -3.69
N PRO A 12 -7.64 0.67 -2.97
CA PRO A 12 -8.63 1.57 -3.52
C PRO A 12 -8.07 2.37 -4.71
N PRO A 13 -8.88 2.66 -5.76
CA PRO A 13 -8.41 3.38 -6.94
C PRO A 13 -7.83 4.76 -6.64
N THR A 14 -8.27 5.41 -5.56
CA THR A 14 -7.74 6.71 -5.09
C THR A 14 -6.37 6.60 -4.43
N LEU A 15 -6.02 5.42 -3.90
CA LEU A 15 -4.74 5.15 -3.22
C LEU A 15 -3.76 4.39 -4.10
N VAL A 16 -4.14 4.11 -5.36
CA VAL A 16 -3.27 3.43 -6.32
C VAL A 16 -1.99 4.22 -6.55
N ASP A 17 -2.06 5.55 -6.61
CA ASP A 17 -0.88 6.40 -6.84
C ASP A 17 0.08 6.34 -5.63
N ALA A 18 -0.45 6.42 -4.41
CA ALA A 18 0.32 6.25 -3.18
C ALA A 18 0.96 4.85 -3.10
N ALA A 19 0.24 3.80 -3.51
CA ALA A 19 0.80 2.45 -3.55
C ALA A 19 1.88 2.27 -4.64
N VAL A 20 1.76 2.96 -5.79
CA VAL A 20 2.81 2.98 -6.82
C VAL A 20 4.05 3.72 -6.32
N ALA A 21 3.88 4.85 -5.65
CA ALA A 21 4.97 5.62 -5.05
C ALA A 21 5.72 4.80 -3.98
N ALA A 22 4.99 4.20 -3.04
CA ALA A 22 5.54 3.31 -2.01
C ALA A 22 6.30 2.11 -2.63
N LEU A 23 5.77 1.52 -3.70
CA LEU A 23 6.48 0.47 -4.45
C LEU A 23 7.77 0.96 -5.10
N GLY A 24 7.77 2.19 -5.63
CA GLY A 24 8.95 2.83 -6.21
C GLY A 24 10.03 3.09 -5.17
N GLU A 25 9.64 3.59 -4.00
CA GLU A 25 10.55 3.78 -2.87
C GLU A 25 11.07 2.46 -2.32
N ALA A 26 10.21 1.46 -2.11
CA ALA A 26 10.62 0.12 -1.67
C ALA A 26 11.64 -0.49 -2.64
N ALA A 27 11.43 -0.33 -3.94
CA ALA A 27 12.35 -0.80 -4.96
C ALA A 27 13.65 0.01 -5.03
N SER A 28 13.65 1.26 -4.58
CA SER A 28 14.82 2.15 -4.61
C SER A 28 15.67 2.06 -3.34
N GLN A 29 15.05 1.85 -2.17
CA GLN A 29 15.76 1.66 -0.89
C GLN A 29 16.42 0.27 -0.80
N ASP A 30 15.87 -0.74 -1.48
CA ASP A 30 16.47 -2.07 -1.58
C ASP A 30 17.52 -2.11 -2.70
N LEU A 31 18.69 -1.54 -2.39
CA LEU A 31 19.87 -1.28 -3.22
C LEU A 31 20.60 -2.52 -3.81
N GLY A 32 19.90 -3.58 -4.24
CA GLY A 32 20.56 -4.57 -5.10
C GLY A 32 19.97 -5.96 -5.25
N PHE A 33 18.93 -6.35 -4.50
CA PHE A 33 18.40 -7.72 -4.61
C PHE A 33 16.88 -7.83 -4.59
N GLY A 34 16.23 -6.91 -5.32
CA GLY A 34 14.96 -7.20 -5.96
C GLY A 34 13.83 -7.43 -4.98
N LEU A 35 13.06 -6.37 -4.77
CA LEU A 35 11.63 -6.49 -4.51
C LEU A 35 10.95 -7.17 -5.72
N LYS A 36 11.21 -8.47 -5.90
CA LYS A 36 10.67 -9.33 -6.94
C LYS A 36 9.17 -9.17 -6.83
N GLY A 37 8.51 -8.81 -7.94
CA GLY A 37 7.11 -8.35 -7.92
C GLY A 37 6.11 -9.23 -7.15
N LYS A 38 6.43 -10.49 -6.85
CA LYS A 38 5.68 -11.35 -5.91
C LYS A 38 5.71 -10.83 -4.47
N ARG A 39 6.88 -10.49 -3.91
CA ARG A 39 7.03 -9.94 -2.55
C ARG A 39 6.40 -8.56 -2.43
N ALA A 40 6.51 -7.77 -3.49
CA ALA A 40 5.83 -6.48 -3.64
C ALA A 40 4.30 -6.62 -3.50
N ARG A 41 3.71 -7.58 -4.23
CA ARG A 41 2.26 -7.86 -4.18
C ARG A 41 1.82 -8.34 -2.80
N GLU A 42 2.64 -9.17 -2.15
CA GLU A 42 2.35 -9.71 -0.84
C GLU A 42 2.40 -8.63 0.24
N LEU A 43 3.39 -7.72 0.19
CA LEU A 43 3.45 -6.54 1.05
C LEU A 43 2.24 -5.64 0.87
N VAL A 44 1.90 -5.26 -0.37
CA VAL A 44 0.70 -4.46 -0.63
C VAL A 44 -0.56 -5.12 -0.05
N ARG A 45 -0.70 -6.45 -0.22
CA ARG A 45 -1.83 -7.18 0.35
C ARG A 45 -1.82 -7.15 1.88
N GLN A 46 -0.67 -7.29 2.53
CA GLN A 46 -0.56 -7.20 3.98
C GLN A 46 -0.89 -5.80 4.49
N VAL A 47 -0.44 -4.75 3.80
CA VAL A 47 -0.78 -3.36 4.13
C VAL A 47 -2.28 -3.10 3.99
N VAL A 48 -2.93 -3.68 2.98
CA VAL A 48 -4.39 -3.57 2.82
C VAL A 48 -5.16 -4.38 3.88
N VAL A 49 -4.65 -5.55 4.27
CA VAL A 49 -5.30 -6.41 5.28
C VAL A 49 -5.11 -5.89 6.70
N SER A 50 -3.91 -5.38 7.01
CA SER A 50 -3.53 -4.91 8.34
C SER A 50 -2.77 -3.58 8.24
N PRO A 51 -3.41 -2.49 7.78
CA PRO A 51 -2.73 -1.20 7.60
C PRO A 51 -2.13 -0.67 8.90
N ALA A 52 -2.77 -0.92 10.05
CA ALA A 52 -2.28 -0.49 11.35
C ALA A 52 -0.86 -1.00 11.68
N ALA A 53 -0.47 -2.17 11.17
CA ALA A 53 0.86 -2.73 11.38
C ALA A 53 1.97 -2.02 10.58
N PHE A 54 1.59 -1.20 9.60
CA PHE A 54 2.52 -0.53 8.69
C PHE A 54 2.53 0.99 8.86
N LEU A 55 1.77 1.54 9.81
CA LEU A 55 1.72 2.99 10.08
C LEU A 55 3.10 3.59 10.39
N GLU A 56 3.94 2.82 11.08
CA GLU A 56 5.30 3.23 11.46
C GLU A 56 6.34 2.97 10.36
N ASP A 57 5.92 2.36 9.24
CA ASP A 57 6.81 2.02 8.15
C ASP A 57 7.08 3.27 7.29
N PRO A 58 8.35 3.62 7.01
CA PRO A 58 8.67 4.83 6.25
C PRO A 58 8.19 4.78 4.79
N ILE A 59 7.97 3.58 4.25
CA ILE A 59 7.54 3.40 2.85
C ILE A 59 6.04 3.16 2.78
N TRP A 60 5.54 2.25 3.63
CA TRP A 60 4.14 1.83 3.61
C TRP A 60 3.23 2.63 4.53
N GLY A 61 3.77 3.41 5.47
CA GLY A 61 3.03 4.18 6.46
C GLY A 61 2.11 5.22 5.85
N ALA A 62 2.56 5.90 4.79
CA ALA A 62 1.70 6.84 4.06
C ALA A 62 0.48 6.15 3.42
N LEU A 63 0.67 4.94 2.85
CA LEU A 63 -0.43 4.16 2.28
C LEU A 63 -1.34 3.60 3.37
N ALA A 64 -0.78 3.06 4.45
CA ALA A 64 -1.50 2.53 5.59
C ALA A 64 -2.37 3.59 6.29
N ALA A 65 -1.80 4.78 6.55
CA ALA A 65 -2.50 5.90 7.13
C ALA A 65 -3.65 6.36 6.23
N ALA A 66 -3.44 6.39 4.90
CA ALA A 66 -4.49 6.75 3.95
C ALA A 66 -5.61 5.70 3.85
N ILE A 67 -5.31 4.41 4.08
CA ILE A 67 -6.32 3.34 4.16
C ILE A 67 -7.13 3.48 5.45
N LEU A 68 -6.47 3.66 6.59
CA LEU A 68 -7.13 3.82 7.89
C LEU A 68 -7.94 5.11 8.00
N GLY A 69 -7.39 6.23 7.52
CA GLY A 69 -8.10 7.52 7.51
C GLY A 69 -9.36 7.49 6.63
N ARG A 70 -9.44 6.58 5.65
CA ARG A 70 -10.65 6.36 4.85
C ARG A 70 -11.69 5.50 5.56
N ASP A 71 -11.27 4.57 6.40
CA ASP A 71 -12.17 3.78 7.24
C ASP A 71 -12.88 4.71 8.23
N GLU A 72 -12.15 5.68 8.79
CA GLU A 72 -12.69 6.72 9.68
C GLU A 72 -13.68 7.67 8.98
N GLU A 73 -13.42 8.10 7.73
CA GLU A 73 -14.36 8.94 6.96
C GLU A 73 -15.56 8.16 6.36
N SER A 74 -15.53 6.82 6.38
CA SER A 74 -16.63 5.96 5.88
C SER A 74 -17.33 5.19 7.01
N GLY A 75 -17.18 5.65 8.25
CA GLY A 75 -17.86 5.13 9.46
C GLY A 75 -19.12 5.91 9.86
N GLY A 76 -19.64 6.79 8.99
CA GLY A 76 -20.78 7.65 9.31
C GLY A 76 -21.77 7.76 8.16
N GLU A 77 -22.69 6.81 8.07
CA GLU A 77 -24.08 7.05 7.66
C GLU A 77 -24.90 5.82 8.11
N PHE A 78 -25.76 6.07 9.11
CA PHE A 78 -26.69 5.13 9.74
C PHE A 78 -27.90 4.86 8.86
#